data_AF-A0A843JBD0-F1
#
_entry.id   AF-A0A843JBD0-F1
#
_cell.length_a   1.000
_cell.length_b   1.000
_cell.length_c   1.000
_cell.angle_alpha   90.00
_cell.angle_beta   90.00
_cell.angle_gamma   90.00
#
_symmetry.space_group_name_H-M   'P 1'
#
loop_
_entity.id
_entity.type
_entity.pdbx_description
1 polymer ?
#
loop_
_entity_poly.entity_id
_entity_poly.type
_entity_poly.pdbx_seq_one_letter_code
_entity_poly.pdbx_strand_id
1 'polypeptide(L)' 'MFQLIGAFNDARNDMGIPNILLLPCFIMDFLKIHPFLDGNGRMSRLLMILLMYQEGLDVCAYVSIEAIIN' A
#
# COMPACT_ATOMS: atom_id res chain seq x y z
N MET A 1 7.60 -4.59 11.14
CA MET A 1 6.60 -5.16 10.21
C MET A 1 5.30 -5.56 10.92
N PHE A 2 5.32 -6.39 11.97
CA PHE A 2 4.09 -6.75 12.72
C PHE A 2 3.29 -5.53 13.20
N GLN A 3 3.95 -4.53 13.77
CA GLN A 3 3.28 -3.30 14.23
C GLN A 3 2.62 -2.52 13.08
N LEU A 4 3.28 -2.42 11.91
CA LEU A 4 2.73 -1.74 10.74
C LEU A 4 1.48 -2.48 10.22
N ILE A 5 1.51 -3.81 10.14
CA ILE A 5 0.34 -4.60 9.73
C ILE A 5 -0.80 -4.48 10.74
N GLY A 6 -0.49 -4.54 12.04
CA GLY A 6 -1.48 -4.37 13.11
C GLY A 6 -2.16 -3.00 13.02
N ALA A 7 -1.37 -1.93 13.00
CA ALA A 7 -1.89 -0.56 12.91
C ALA A 7 -2.72 -0.32 11.64
N PHE A 8 -2.29 -0.89 10.50
CA PHE A 8 -3.05 -0.80 9.26
C PHE A 8 -4.41 -1.51 9.36
N ASN A 9 -4.45 -2.72 9.91
CA ASN A 9 -5.70 -3.46 10.07
C ASN A 9 -6.63 -2.78 11.08
N ASP A 10 -6.10 -2.27 12.18
CA ASP A 10 -6.88 -1.52 13.17
C ASP A 10 -7.52 -0.28 12.53
N ALA A 11 -6.75 0.49 11.76
CA ALA A 11 -7.25 1.67 11.05
C ALA A 11 -8.24 1.32 9.94
N ARG A 12 -8.04 0.19 9.23
CA ARG A 12 -8.93 -0.29 8.17
C ARG A 12 -10.30 -0.74 8.70
N ASN A 13 -10.36 -1.15 9.98
CA ASN A 13 -11.61 -1.51 10.65
C ASN A 13 -12.35 -0.30 11.25
N ASP A 14 -11.74 0.90 11.20
CA ASP A 14 -12.38 2.13 11.66
C ASP A 14 -13.24 2.73 10.52
N MET A 15 -14.57 2.71 10.71
CA MET A 15 -15.53 3.26 9.74
C MET A 15 -15.39 4.78 9.53
N GLY A 16 -14.69 5.49 10.43
CA GLY A 16 -14.41 6.92 10.30
C GLY A 16 -13.27 7.25 9.35
N ILE A 17 -12.49 6.26 8.91
CA ILE A 17 -11.30 6.46 8.08
C ILE A 17 -11.56 5.90 6.67
N PRO A 18 -11.49 6.73 5.62
CA PRO A 18 -11.57 6.22 4.25
C PRO A 18 -10.37 5.32 3.94
N ASN A 19 -10.63 4.05 3.65
CA ASN A 19 -9.58 3.04 3.38
C ASN A 19 -8.58 3.48 2.32
N ILE A 20 -9.04 4.17 1.26
CA ILE A 20 -8.16 4.65 0.18
C ILE A 20 -7.02 5.55 0.67
N LEU A 21 -7.23 6.29 1.77
CA LEU A 21 -6.22 7.16 2.37
C LEU A 21 -5.17 6.37 3.17
N LEU A 22 -5.48 5.14 3.59
CA LEU A 22 -4.56 4.29 4.35
C LEU A 22 -3.50 3.62 3.47
N LEU A 23 -3.80 3.37 2.19
CA LEU A 23 -2.86 2.73 1.25
C LEU A 23 -1.54 3.50 1.12
N PRO A 24 -1.53 4.81 0.78
CA PRO A 24 -0.27 5.55 0.68
C PRO A 24 0.47 5.64 2.02
N CYS A 25 -0.23 5.71 3.14
CA CYS A 25 0.37 5.69 4.48
C CYS A 25 1.11 4.37 4.73
N PHE A 26 0.46 3.24 4.46
CA PHE A 26 1.07 1.91 4.61
C PHE A 26 2.32 1.75 3.73
N ILE A 27 2.23 2.19 2.46
CA ILE A 27 3.34 2.11 1.52
C ILE A 27 4.52 3.00 1.92
N MET A 28 4.24 4.20 2.42
CA MET A 28 5.28 5.11 2.92
C MET A 28 6.01 4.50 4.12
N ASP A 29 5.29 3.96 5.09
CA ASP A 29 5.88 3.35 6.27
C ASP A 29 6.65 2.07 5.93
N PHE A 30 6.13 1.25 5.01
CA PHE A 30 6.85 0.08 4.49
C PHE A 30 8.20 0.47 3.86
N LEU A 31 8.22 1.51 3.03
CA LEU A 31 9.44 1.99 2.38
C LEU A 31 10.46 2.55 3.39
N LYS A 32 9.98 3.21 4.46
CA LYS A 32 10.85 3.71 5.53
C LYS A 32 11.42 2.60 6.39
N ILE A 33 10.64 1.57 6.71
CA ILE A 33 11.09 0.40 7.47
C ILE A 33 12.13 -0.39 6.67
N HIS A 34 12.00 -0.42 5.34
CA HIS A 34 12.93 -1.08 4.42
C HIS A 34 13.23 -2.54 4.82
N PRO A 35 12.21 -3.42 4.89
CA PRO A 35 12.34 -4.74 5.52
C PRO A 35 13.17 -5.76 4.73
N PHE A 36 13.43 -5.52 3.44
CA PHE A 36 14.24 -6.39 2.58
C PHE A 36 15.62 -5.79 2.31
N LEU A 37 16.61 -6.63 2.00
CA LEU A 37 17.97 -6.17 1.66
C LEU A 37 17.99 -5.35 0.36
N ASP A 38 17.23 -5.79 -0.65
CA ASP A 38 16.97 -5.05 -1.88
C ASP A 38 15.52 -5.30 -2.32
N GLY A 39 15.01 -4.49 -3.25
CA GLY A 39 13.72 -4.69 -3.89
C GLY A 39 12.53 -4.08 -3.16
N ASN A 40 12.76 -3.30 -2.10
CA ASN A 40 11.68 -2.62 -1.37
C ASN A 40 10.83 -1.73 -2.28
N GLY A 41 11.43 -1.04 -3.25
CA GLY A 41 10.68 -0.27 -4.24
C GLY A 41 9.82 -1.13 -5.19
N ARG A 42 10.24 -2.36 -5.53
CA ARG A 42 9.41 -3.28 -6.34
C ARG A 42 8.28 -3.85 -5.49
N MET A 43 8.60 -4.25 -4.26
CA MET A 43 7.62 -4.77 -3.30
C MET A 43 6.56 -3.74 -2.92
N SER A 44 6.93 -2.47 -2.74
CA SER A 44 5.97 -1.41 -2.43
C SER A 44 4.97 -1.18 -3.56
N ARG A 45 5.43 -1.24 -4.82
CA ARG A 45 4.55 -1.15 -5.99
C ARG A 45 3.59 -2.32 -6.07
N LEU A 46 4.08 -3.55 -5.87
CA LEU A 46 3.23 -4.75 -5.82
C LEU A 46 2.20 -4.67 -4.68
N LEU A 47 2.61 -4.21 -3.50
CA LEU A 47 1.72 -4.02 -2.35
C LEU A 47 0.66 -2.94 -2.62
N MET A 48 1.03 -1.83 -3.26
CA MET A 48 0.07 -0.78 -3.63
C MET A 48 -1.01 -1.35 -4.55
N ILE A 49 -0.60 -2.06 -5.60
CA ILE A 49 -1.53 -2.70 -6.55
C ILE A 49 -2.45 -3.69 -5.82
N LEU A 50 -1.89 -4.58 -4.99
CA LEU A 50 -2.66 -5.55 -4.23
C LEU A 50 -3.70 -4.88 -3.32
N LEU A 51 -3.31 -3.85 -2.57
CA LEU A 51 -4.20 -3.16 -1.65
C LEU A 51 -5.30 -2.40 -2.42
N MET A 52 -4.98 -1.78 -3.56
CA MET A 52 -6.00 -1.15 -4.41
C MET A 52 -7.02 -2.16 -4.91
N TYR A 53 -6.57 -3.34 -5.37
CA TYR A 53 -7.47 -4.43 -5.77
C TYR A 53 -8.38 -4.88 -4.64
N GLN A 54 -7.86 -4.98 -3.40
CA GLN A 54 -8.67 -5.36 -2.24
C GLN A 54 -9.73 -4.32 -1.87
N GLU A 55 -9.53 -3.05 -2.21
CA GLU A 55 -10.51 -1.97 -2.06
C GLU A 55 -11.43 -1.82 -3.29
N GLY A 56 -11.37 -2.74 -4.25
CA GLY A 56 -12.19 -2.70 -5.47
C GLY A 56 -11.74 -1.64 -6.49
N LEU A 57 -10.52 -1.11 -6.35
CA LEU A 57 -9.94 -0.12 -7.27
C LEU A 57 -9.13 -0.83 -8.35
N ASP A 58 -9.76 -1.07 -9.51
CA ASP A 58 -9.11 -1.71 -10.66
C ASP A 58 -8.36 -0.72 -11.58
N VAL A 59 -7.83 0.36 -11.02
CA VAL A 59 -7.12 1.41 -11.80
C VAL A 59 -5.88 0.82 -12.51
N CYS A 60 -5.28 -0.21 -11.92
CA CYS A 60 -4.11 -0.90 -12.46
C CYS A 60 -4.38 -1.60 -13.80
N ALA A 61 -5.64 -1.95 -14.11
CA ALA A 61 -6.00 -2.53 -15.41
C ALA A 61 -6.02 -1.50 -16.55
N TYR A 62 -6.14 -0.21 -16.23
CA TYR A 62 -6.29 0.86 -17.23
C TYR A 62 -5.04 1.72 -17.37
N VAL A 63 -4.25 1.86 -16.30
CA VAL A 63 -3.09 2.74 -16.29
C VAL A 63 -1.92 2.07 -15.56
N SER A 64 -0.73 2.16 -16.16
CA SER A 64 0.49 1.74 -15.49
C SER A 64 0.81 2.72 -14.36
N ILE A 65 0.51 2.30 -13.12
CA ILE A 65 0.89 3.05 -11.91
C ILE A 65 2.41 3.21 -11.84
N GLU A 66 3.17 2.23 -12.34
CA GLU A 66 4.63 2.35 -12.43
C GLU A 66 5.08 3.50 -13.33
N ALA A 67 4.37 3.74 -14.44
CA ALA A 67 4.68 4.84 -15.35
C ALA A 67 4.36 6.23 -14.78
N ILE A 68 3.43 6.33 -13.83
CA ILE A 68 3.08 7.59 -13.16
C ILE A 68 4.13 7.97 -12.11
N ILE A 69 4.74 6.99 -11.46
CA ILE A 69 5.67 7.18 -10.34
C ILE A 69 7.11 7.45 -10.82
N ASN A 70 7.43 7.15 -12.09
CA ASN A 70 8.77 7.31 -12.67
C ASN A 70 9.02 8.69 -13.28
#